data_AF-A0A9E8SD26-F1
#
_entry.id   AF-A0A9E8SD26-F1
#
_cell.length_a   1.000
_cell.length_b   1.000
_cell.length_c   1.000
_cell.angle_alpha   90.00
_cell.angle_beta   90.00
_cell.angle_gamma   90.00
#
_symmetry.space_group_name_H-M   'P 1'
#
loop_
_entity.id
_entity.type
_entity.pdbx_description
1 polymer ?
#
loop_
_entity_poly.entity_id
_entity_poly.type
_entity_poly.pdbx_seq_one_letter_code
_entity_poly.pdbx_strand_id
1 'polypeptide(L)'
;MDCWPMTKSRQAGAHMATWLETNKDLKVDGKELIAGKYGFFVIPNQEEWTIIFNRNWNQHGKDDYNENDDVLRFKVTPKISNEIKEHLEYKVNKTTEKSGTISMSWEKVTVEFPFEIK
;
A
#
# COMPACT_ATOMS: atom_id res chain seq x y z
N MET A 1 1.98 45.12 -3.47
CA MET A 1 3.28 45.30 -2.81
C MET A 1 3.08 44.76 -1.40
N ASP A 2 3.60 43.63 -0.94
CA ASP A 2 4.53 42.60 -1.41
C ASP A 2 4.34 41.37 -0.49
N CYS A 3 4.79 40.19 -0.92
CA CYS A 3 5.48 39.14 -0.13
C CYS A 3 5.23 37.70 -0.61
N TRP A 4 6.12 37.21 -1.50
CA TRP A 4 6.87 35.92 -1.43
C TRP A 4 6.07 34.57 -1.53
N PRO A 5 6.68 33.43 -1.92
CA PRO A 5 6.48 32.74 -3.20
C PRO A 5 5.73 31.41 -3.04
N MET A 6 5.23 30.89 -4.16
CA MET A 6 4.62 29.57 -4.25
C MET A 6 5.66 28.45 -4.09
N THR A 7 5.96 28.04 -2.86
CA THR A 7 6.51 26.71 -2.56
C THR A 7 5.86 26.19 -1.27
N LYS A 8 4.63 25.71 -1.41
CA LYS A 8 4.02 24.88 -0.37
C LYS A 8 3.45 23.66 -1.06
N SER A 9 4.19 22.56 -0.98
CA SER A 9 3.68 21.24 -1.31
C SER A 9 2.37 21.05 -0.54
N ARG A 10 1.25 20.99 -1.27
CA ARG A 10 -0.04 20.64 -0.67
C ARG A 10 0.00 19.13 -0.42
N GLN A 11 0.40 18.74 0.78
CA GLN A 11 -0.02 17.46 1.34
C GLN A 11 -1.47 17.61 1.76
N ALA A 12 -2.39 17.35 0.84
CA ALA A 12 -3.79 17.16 1.19
C ALA A 12 -3.91 15.80 1.92
N GLY A 13 -3.71 15.80 3.25
CA GLY A 13 -4.38 14.84 4.12
C GLY A 13 -3.69 13.51 4.47
N ALA A 14 -2.40 13.30 4.21
CA ALA A 14 -1.66 12.17 4.81
C ALA A 14 -0.19 12.54 5.03
N HIS A 15 0.15 13.03 6.23
CA HIS A 15 1.53 13.40 6.60
C HIS A 15 2.42 12.18 6.86
N MET A 16 1.83 10.98 6.93
CA MET A 16 2.51 9.72 7.22
C MET A 16 2.25 8.72 6.11
N ALA A 17 3.25 7.91 5.77
CA ALA A 17 3.06 6.76 4.89
C ALA A 17 2.01 5.80 5.51
N THR A 18 1.12 5.26 4.67
CA THR A 18 0.26 4.15 5.07
C THR A 18 1.17 3.00 5.52
N TRP A 19 0.85 2.36 6.64
CA TRP A 19 1.62 1.22 7.15
C TRP A 19 0.69 0.06 7.50
N LEU A 20 1.25 -1.14 7.45
CA LEU A 20 0.58 -2.38 7.79
C LEU A 20 1.43 -3.12 8.84
N GLU A 21 0.76 -3.64 9.87
CA GLU A 21 1.40 -4.41 10.93
C GLU A 21 0.82 -5.82 10.97
N THR A 22 1.70 -6.82 11.05
CA THR A 22 1.36 -8.22 11.14
C THR A 22 1.93 -8.79 12.44
N ASN A 23 1.10 -9.51 13.19
CA ASN A 23 1.54 -10.19 14.42
C ASN A 23 2.02 -11.63 14.16
N LYS A 24 1.94 -12.09 12.92
CA LYS A 24 2.35 -13.42 12.46
C LYS A 24 3.01 -13.31 11.10
N ASP A 25 3.86 -14.28 10.80
CA ASP A 25 4.47 -14.43 9.49
C ASP A 25 3.38 -14.69 8.47
N LEU A 26 3.40 -13.93 7.38
CA LEU A 26 2.48 -14.03 6.27
C LEU A 26 3.19 -14.58 5.03
N LYS A 27 2.41 -15.16 4.14
CA LYS A 27 2.80 -15.45 2.76
C LYS A 27 1.92 -14.62 1.84
N VAL A 28 2.53 -13.75 1.07
CA VAL A 28 1.87 -12.82 0.14
C VAL A 28 2.53 -12.97 -1.22
N ASP A 29 1.73 -13.20 -2.26
CA ASP A 29 2.22 -13.47 -3.63
C ASP A 29 3.32 -14.56 -3.68
N GLY A 30 3.13 -15.64 -2.90
CA GLY A 30 4.10 -16.74 -2.82
C GLY A 30 5.37 -16.45 -2.01
N LYS A 31 5.61 -15.20 -1.62
CA LYS A 31 6.78 -14.74 -0.86
C LYS A 31 6.46 -14.60 0.63
N GLU A 32 7.46 -14.77 1.46
CA GLU A 32 7.33 -14.67 2.91
C GLU A 32 7.50 -13.24 3.39
N LEU A 33 6.60 -12.81 4.27
CA LEU A 33 6.61 -11.53 4.97
C LEU A 33 6.58 -11.83 6.47
N ILE A 34 7.72 -11.68 7.14
CA ILE A 34 7.84 -11.94 8.59
C ILE A 34 6.91 -11.03 9.39
N ALA A 35 6.51 -11.45 10.60
CA ALA A 35 5.77 -10.63 11.53
C ALA A 35 6.50 -9.29 11.78
N GLY A 36 5.81 -8.18 11.62
CA GLY A 36 6.40 -6.87 11.81
C GLY A 36 5.54 -5.74 11.28
N LYS A 37 6.10 -4.54 11.29
CA LYS A 37 5.46 -3.32 10.81
C LYS A 37 6.18 -2.81 9.58
N TYR A 38 5.40 -2.53 8.53
CA TYR A 38 5.91 -2.21 7.21
C TYR A 38 5.21 -0.98 6.64
N GLY A 39 5.98 -0.11 5.98
CA GLY A 39 5.45 0.94 5.13
C GLY A 39 4.81 0.30 3.90
N PHE A 40 3.63 0.76 3.54
CA PHE A 40 2.86 0.27 2.41
C PHE A 40 2.89 1.32 1.29
N PHE A 41 3.51 0.94 0.17
CA PHE A 41 3.66 1.80 -0.99
C PHE A 41 3.05 1.14 -2.22
N VAL A 42 2.49 1.97 -3.08
CA VAL A 42 1.89 1.54 -4.35
C VAL A 42 2.41 2.41 -5.47
N ILE A 43 2.90 1.77 -6.53
CA ILE A 43 3.29 2.44 -7.76
C ILE A 43 2.26 2.05 -8.83
N PRO A 44 1.31 2.94 -9.17
CA PRO A 44 0.35 2.66 -10.22
C PRO A 44 1.04 2.69 -11.59
N ASN A 45 0.61 1.80 -12.49
CA ASN A 45 0.97 1.81 -13.91
C ASN A 45 -0.30 1.58 -14.74
N GLN A 46 -0.21 1.73 -16.07
CA GLN A 46 -1.34 1.54 -16.98
C GLN A 46 -1.87 0.10 -16.99
N GLU A 47 -0.98 -0.89 -16.89
CA GLU A 47 -1.35 -2.31 -16.99
C GLU A 47 -1.24 -3.06 -15.65
N GLU A 48 -0.23 -2.75 -14.84
CA GLU A 48 0.07 -3.49 -13.60
C GLU A 48 0.48 -2.54 -12.48
N TRP A 49 -0.10 -2.69 -11.29
CA TRP A 49 0.29 -1.90 -10.13
C TRP A 49 1.35 -2.66 -9.34
N THR A 50 2.37 -1.94 -8.87
CA THR A 50 3.40 -2.54 -8.02
C THR A 50 3.06 -2.25 -6.56
N ILE A 51 2.92 -3.31 -5.77
CA ILE A 51 2.71 -3.25 -4.32
C ILE A 51 4.05 -3.50 -3.63
N ILE A 52 4.36 -2.65 -2.66
CA ILE A 52 5.63 -2.66 -1.95
C ILE A 52 5.38 -2.60 -0.44
N PHE A 53 6.00 -3.52 0.29
CA PHE A 53 6.16 -3.47 1.74
C PHE A 53 7.61 -3.11 2.06
N ASN A 54 7.81 -2.00 2.76
CA ASN A 54 9.11 -1.46 3.10
C ASN A 54 9.35 -1.54 4.62
N ARG A 55 10.56 -1.84 5.08
CA ARG A 55 10.89 -1.94 6.52
C ARG A 55 10.73 -0.61 7.25
N ASN A 56 10.97 0.49 6.55
CA ASN A 56 10.87 1.81 7.13
C ASN A 56 9.43 2.32 7.03
N TRP A 57 8.62 1.95 8.03
CA TRP A 57 7.22 2.35 8.12
C TRP A 57 7.00 3.77 8.66
N ASN A 58 8.00 4.34 9.32
CA ASN A 58 7.90 5.62 10.03
C ASN A 58 8.51 6.78 9.20
N GLN A 59 8.16 6.83 7.92
CA GLN A 59 8.66 7.83 6.97
C GLN A 59 7.70 9.00 6.81
N HIS A 60 8.25 10.22 6.71
CA HIS A 60 7.50 11.41 6.37
C HIS A 60 7.34 11.51 4.85
N GLY A 61 6.39 10.76 4.30
CA GLY A 61 6.07 10.79 2.87
C GLY A 61 7.04 10.00 2.00
N LYS A 62 7.11 10.34 0.71
CA LYS A 62 7.89 9.61 -0.32
C LYS A 62 9.38 9.97 -0.30
N ASP A 63 9.77 11.09 0.31
CA ASP A 63 11.12 11.65 0.17
C ASP A 63 12.21 10.80 0.85
N ASP A 64 11.81 9.97 1.85
CA ASP A 64 12.70 9.02 2.53
C ASP A 64 12.64 7.59 1.96
N TYR A 65 11.88 7.36 0.87
CA TYR A 65 11.74 6.01 0.30
C TYR A 65 13.08 5.50 -0.25
N ASN A 66 13.48 4.31 0.19
CA ASN A 66 14.67 3.60 -0.26
C ASN A 66 14.29 2.17 -0.67
N GLU A 67 14.55 1.83 -1.93
CA GLU A 67 14.28 0.50 -2.49
C GLU A 67 15.07 -0.62 -1.77
N ASN A 68 16.21 -0.30 -1.14
CA ASN A 68 16.97 -1.28 -0.35
C ASN A 68 16.22 -1.75 0.91
N ASP A 69 15.24 -0.98 1.38
CA ASP A 69 14.41 -1.32 2.52
C ASP A 69 13.14 -2.09 2.11
N ASP A 70 12.95 -2.38 0.83
CA ASP A 70 11.82 -3.17 0.33
C ASP A 70 11.96 -4.63 0.78
N VAL A 71 11.02 -5.09 1.60
CA VAL A 71 10.93 -6.49 2.05
C VAL A 71 10.21 -7.34 1.02
N LEU A 72 9.16 -6.76 0.44
CA LEU A 72 8.31 -7.45 -0.49
C LEU A 72 7.88 -6.49 -1.59
N ARG A 73 8.12 -6.90 -2.83
CA ARG A 73 7.68 -6.19 -4.03
C ARG A 73 7.09 -7.18 -5.02
N PHE A 74 5.87 -6.89 -5.44
CA PHE A 74 5.14 -7.73 -6.38
C PHE A 74 4.18 -6.88 -7.22
N LYS A 75 3.74 -7.47 -8.33
CA LYS A 75 2.82 -6.83 -9.26
C LYS A 75 1.44 -7.42 -9.08
N VAL A 76 0.42 -6.57 -9.20
CA VAL A 76 -0.98 -6.94 -9.17
C VAL A 76 -1.70 -6.28 -10.34
N THR A 77 -2.60 -7.02 -10.97
CA THR A 77 -3.42 -6.47 -12.05
C THR A 77 -4.59 -5.69 -11.45
N PRO A 78 -4.72 -4.38 -11.70
CA PRO A 78 -5.87 -3.60 -11.27
C PRO A 78 -7.14 -4.08 -11.97
N LYS A 79 -8.23 -4.17 -11.21
CA LYS A 79 -9.58 -4.43 -11.72
C LYS A 79 -10.35 -3.12 -11.75
N ILE A 80 -10.97 -2.83 -12.89
CA ILE A 80 -11.85 -1.67 -13.03
C ILE A 80 -13.23 -2.05 -12.46
N SER A 81 -13.65 -1.34 -11.42
CA SER A 81 -14.99 -1.45 -10.83
C SER A 81 -15.93 -0.41 -11.45
N ASN A 82 -17.21 -0.76 -11.51
CA ASN A 82 -18.27 0.18 -11.89
C ASN A 82 -18.63 1.14 -10.74
N GLU A 83 -18.24 0.81 -9.51
CA GLU A 83 -18.45 1.63 -8.33
C GLU A 83 -17.26 2.60 -8.15
N ILE A 84 -17.55 3.88 -7.96
CA ILE A 84 -16.53 4.90 -7.67
C ILE A 84 -16.32 4.99 -6.16
N LYS A 85 -15.07 4.83 -5.71
CA LYS A 85 -14.63 5.09 -4.34
C LYS A 85 -13.96 6.46 -4.28
N GLU A 86 -14.62 7.42 -3.64
CA GLU A 86 -14.09 8.79 -3.51
C GLU A 86 -12.88 8.89 -2.56
N HIS A 87 -12.71 7.91 -1.68
CA HIS A 87 -11.57 7.80 -0.76
C HIS A 87 -10.83 6.48 -0.97
N LEU A 88 -9.54 6.49 -0.66
CA LEU A 88 -8.71 5.30 -0.65
C LEU A 88 -9.20 4.35 0.46
N GLU A 89 -9.73 3.20 0.07
CA GLU A 89 -10.30 2.20 0.96
C GLU A 89 -9.41 0.96 0.99
N TYR A 90 -9.03 0.51 2.17
CA TYR A 90 -8.33 -0.75 2.39
C TYR A 90 -9.26 -1.74 3.10
N LYS A 91 -9.38 -2.95 2.57
CA LYS A 91 -10.20 -4.02 3.15
C LYS A 91 -9.38 -5.29 3.31
N VAL A 92 -9.55 -5.93 4.47
CA VAL A 92 -8.97 -7.25 4.75
C VAL A 92 -10.13 -8.21 4.92
N ASN A 93 -10.32 -9.09 3.95
CA ASN A 93 -11.37 -10.10 3.95
C ASN A 93 -10.75 -11.44 4.32
N LYS A 94 -11.05 -11.93 5.53
CA LYS A 94 -10.59 -13.23 5.98
C LYS A 94 -11.47 -14.33 5.38
N THR A 95 -10.87 -15.27 4.64
CA THR A 95 -11.59 -16.39 4.01
C THR A 95 -11.56 -17.63 4.88
N THR A 96 -10.44 -17.90 5.56
CA THR A 96 -10.27 -19.01 6.51
C THR A 96 -9.54 -18.53 7.75
N GLU A 97 -9.36 -19.39 8.77
CA GLU A 97 -8.59 -19.04 9.96
C GLU A 97 -7.16 -18.57 9.67
N LYS A 98 -6.57 -19.06 8.57
CA LYS A 98 -5.18 -18.83 8.16
C LYS A 98 -5.04 -18.19 6.78
N SER A 99 -6.11 -17.73 6.13
CA SER A 99 -5.98 -17.09 4.82
C SER A 99 -7.07 -16.07 4.56
N GLY A 100 -6.79 -15.15 3.65
CA GLY A 100 -7.74 -14.15 3.22
C GLY A 100 -7.23 -13.36 2.03
N THR A 101 -7.92 -12.27 1.74
CA THR A 101 -7.60 -11.35 0.65
C THR A 101 -7.51 -9.94 1.22
N ILE A 102 -6.46 -9.23 0.86
CA ILE A 102 -6.35 -7.79 1.08
C ILE A 102 -6.75 -7.11 -0.23
N SER A 103 -7.65 -6.15 -0.17
CA SER A 103 -8.01 -5.30 -1.30
C SER A 103 -7.81 -3.83 -0.98
N MET A 104 -7.42 -3.08 -2.01
CA MET A 104 -7.29 -1.64 -1.98
C MET A 104 -8.09 -1.09 -3.15
N SER A 105 -9.01 -0.17 -2.85
CA SER A 105 -9.87 0.46 -3.84
C SER A 105 -9.73 1.97 -3.81
N TRP A 106 -9.55 2.58 -4.97
CA TRP A 106 -9.50 4.03 -5.14
C TRP A 106 -10.06 4.42 -6.50
N GLU A 107 -10.93 5.43 -6.52
CA GLU A 107 -11.73 5.78 -7.69
C GLU A 107 -12.44 4.55 -8.29
N LYS A 108 -12.16 4.20 -9.53
CA LYS A 108 -12.72 3.01 -10.20
C LYS A 108 -11.77 1.82 -10.18
N VAL A 109 -10.64 1.90 -9.48
CA VAL A 109 -9.62 0.86 -9.51
C VAL A 109 -9.61 0.10 -8.20
N THR A 110 -9.68 -1.22 -8.28
CA THR A 110 -9.48 -2.12 -7.15
C THR A 110 -8.33 -3.06 -7.46
N VAL A 111 -7.35 -3.13 -6.55
CA VAL A 111 -6.34 -4.18 -6.54
C VAL A 111 -6.61 -5.12 -5.38
N GLU A 112 -6.42 -6.41 -5.60
CA GLU A 112 -6.60 -7.42 -4.57
C GLU A 112 -5.48 -8.46 -4.65
N PHE A 113 -5.03 -8.94 -3.51
CA PHE A 113 -4.04 -10.00 -3.42
C PHE A 113 -4.30 -10.91 -2.21
N PRO A 114 -4.08 -12.22 -2.35
CA PRO A 114 -4.27 -13.16 -1.26
C PRO A 114 -3.13 -13.06 -0.26
N PHE A 115 -3.44 -13.37 1.00
CA PHE A 115 -2.46 -13.62 2.05
C PHE A 115 -2.77 -14.92 2.79
N GLU A 116 -1.72 -15.59 3.24
CA GLU A 116 -1.81 -16.75 4.13
C GLU A 116 -1.01 -16.49 5.40
N ILE A 117 -1.52 -16.90 6.54
CA ILE A 117 -0.85 -16.87 7.84
C ILE A 117 -0.08 -18.18 7.97
N LYS A 118 1.23 -18.10 8.23
CA LYS A 118 2.06 -19.26 8.55
C LYS A 118 1.78 -19.77 9.97
#